data_AF-A0A1Z1M621-F1
#
_entry.id   AF-A0A1Z1M621-F1
#
_cell.length_a   1.000
_cell.length_b   1.000
_cell.length_c   1.000
_cell.angle_alpha   90.00
_cell.angle_beta   90.00
_cell.angle_gamma   90.00
#
_symmetry.space_group_name_H-M   'P 1'
#
loop_
_entity.id
_entity.type
_entity.pdbx_description
1 polymer ?
#
loop_
_entity_poly.entity_id
_entity_poly.type
_entity_poly.pdbx_seq_one_letter_code
_entity_poly.pdbx_strand_id
1 'polypeptide(L)' 'MNKGTKVKQIKKSGFRARIKSVSGRRIIKYRRNKKRCRLSL' A
#
# COMPACT_ATOMS: atom_id res chain seq x y z
N MET A 1 -20.68 -0.82 8.05
CA MET A 1 -19.27 -0.64 7.61
C MET A 1 -19.11 0.80 7.13
N ASN A 2 -18.62 1.72 7.97
CA ASN A 2 -18.48 3.13 7.59
C ASN A 2 -17.42 3.26 6.49
N LYS A 3 -17.84 3.57 5.26
CA LYS A 3 -16.97 3.66 4.09
C LYS A 3 -16.09 4.91 4.26
N GLY A 4 -14.84 4.71 4.66
CA GLY A 4 -13.85 5.80 4.63
C GLY A 4 -13.74 6.40 3.22
N THR A 5 -13.35 7.68 3.12
CA THR A 5 -13.23 8.35 1.82
C THR A 5 -12.06 7.78 1.01
N LYS A 6 -12.16 7.79 -0.33
CA LYS A 6 -11.07 7.38 -1.25
C LYS A 6 -9.75 8.09 -0.92
N VAL A 7 -9.83 9.36 -0.54
CA VAL A 7 -8.67 10.17 -0.13
C VAL A 7 -7.99 9.59 1.11
N LYS A 8 -8.75 9.20 2.14
CA LYS A 8 -8.20 8.58 3.37
C LYS A 8 -7.54 7.24 3.06
N GLN A 9 -8.14 6.44 2.17
CA GLN A 9 -7.59 5.16 1.73
C GLN A 9 -6.24 5.33 1.01
N ILE A 10 -6.16 6.23 0.02
CA ILE A 10 -4.93 6.50 -0.74
C ILE A 10 -3.83 7.01 0.19
N LYS A 11 -4.13 7.96 1.09
CA LYS A 11 -3.15 8.48 2.07
C LYS A 11 -2.59 7.40 2.99
N LYS A 12 -3.42 6.46 3.43
CA LYS A 12 -2.97 5.40 4.35
C LYS A 12 -2.20 4.28 3.66
N SER A 13 -2.59 3.94 2.43
CA SER A 13 -2.26 2.63 1.87
C SER A 13 -1.84 2.62 0.39
N GLY A 14 -1.95 3.76 -0.28
CA GLY A 14 -1.53 3.94 -1.67
C GLY A 14 -0.01 3.81 -1.86
N PHE A 15 0.41 3.63 -3.11
CA PHE A 15 1.79 3.31 -3.46
C PHE A 15 2.81 4.30 -2.91
N ARG A 16 2.58 5.61 -3.05
CA ARG A 16 3.49 6.66 -2.55
C ARG A 16 3.65 6.60 -1.03
N ALA A 17 2.56 6.31 -0.29
CA ALA A 17 2.62 6.15 1.16
C ALA A 17 3.45 4.92 1.57
N ARG A 18 3.42 3.84 0.77
CA ARG A 18 4.25 2.65 0.97
C ARG A 18 5.73 2.89 0.64
N ILE A 19 6.06 3.62 -0.41
CA ILE A 19 7.46 3.85 -0.80
C ILE A 19 8.19 4.81 0.17
N LYS A 20 7.48 5.76 0.78
CA LYS A 20 8.08 6.77 1.67
C LYS A 20 8.78 6.15 2.89
N SER A 21 8.18 5.14 3.54
CA SER A 21 8.73 4.54 4.77
C SER A 21 9.52 3.26 4.50
N VAL A 22 10.49 2.95 5.36
CA VAL A 22 11.27 1.69 5.29
C VAL A 22 10.36 0.47 5.40
N SER A 23 9.42 0.49 6.35
CA SER A 23 8.45 -0.59 6.55
C SER A 23 7.53 -0.78 5.36
N GLY A 24 7.06 0.32 4.74
CA GLY A 24 6.23 0.26 3.54
C GLY A 24 6.99 -0.32 2.33
N ARG A 25 8.28 0.02 2.16
CA ARG A 25 9.13 -0.58 1.13
C ARG A 25 9.29 -2.09 1.32
N ARG A 26 9.47 -2.55 2.58
CA ARG A 26 9.53 -3.99 2.91
C ARG A 26 8.24 -4.71 2.53
N ILE A 27 7.06 -4.11 2.76
CA ILE A 27 5.76 -4.67 2.36
C ILE A 27 5.67 -4.82 0.83
N ILE A 28 6.07 -3.79 0.07
CA ILE A 28 6.06 -3.87 -1.40
C ILE A 28 7.01 -4.97 -1.91
N LYS A 29 8.21 -5.06 -1.35
CA LYS A 29 9.18 -6.13 -1.68
C LYS A 29 8.59 -7.51 -1.42
N TYR A 30 7.98 -7.72 -0.26
CA TYR A 30 7.32 -8.98 0.09
C TYR A 30 6.19 -9.34 -0.89
N ARG A 31 5.35 -8.37 -1.27
CA ARG A 31 4.26 -8.59 -2.23
C ARG A 31 4.76 -8.90 -3.64
N ARG A 32 5.88 -8.29 -4.07
CA ARG A 32 6.57 -8.61 -5.34
C ARG A 32 7.13 -10.03 -5.33
N ASN A 33 7.77 -10.45 -4.23
CA ASN A 33 8.27 -11.82 -4.08
C ASN A 33 7.15 -12.85 -4.14
N LYS A 34 5.98 -12.52 -3.59
CA LYS A 34 4.75 -13.31 -3.67
C LYS A 34 4.03 -13.20 -5.04
N LYS A 35 4.60 -12.48 -6.01
CA LYS A 35 4.05 -12.24 -7.35
C LYS A 35 2.60 -11.76 -7.35
N ARG A 36 2.23 -10.90 -6.40
CA ARG A 36 0.87 -10.34 -6.34
C ARG A 36 0.67 -9.38 -7.51
N CYS A 37 -0.39 -9.58 -8.30
CA CYS A 37 -0.76 -8.68 -9.41
C CYS A 37 -0.97 -7.23 -8.91
N ARG A 38 -1.48 -7.07 -7.69
CA ARG A 38 -1.68 -5.77 -7.04
C ARG A 38 -0.72 -5.59 -5.86
N LEU A 39 0.17 -4.59 -5.95
CA LEU A 39 1.21 -4.34 -4.95
C LEU A 39 0.79 -3.36 -3.84
N SER A 40 -0.02 -2.35 -4.14
CA SER A 40 -0.62 -1.48 -3.13
C SER A 40 -2.14 -1.48 -3.23
N LEU A 41 -2.76 -0.91 -2.20
CA LEU A 41 -4.12 -0.41 -2.33
C LEU A 41 -4.21 0.61 -3.46
#